data_AF-A0A143X4L7-F1
#
_entry.id   AF-A0A143X4L7-F1
#
_cell.length_a   1.000
_cell.length_b   1.000
_cell.length_c   1.000
_cell.angle_alpha   90.00
_cell.angle_beta   90.00
_cell.angle_gamma   90.00
#
_symmetry.space_group_name_H-M   'P 1'
#
loop_
_entity.id
_entity.type
_entity.pdbx_description
1 polymer ?
#
loop_
_entity_poly.entity_id
_entity_poly.type
_entity_poly.pdbx_seq_one_letter_code
_entity_poly.pdbx_strand_id
1 'polypeptide(L)'
;MMRYTKKDERRRAFLRELKNYKGNKELMKYYQEIIDNPHDSIPQVYIERCKKDLIRVKGNMQYVLELIQRLPEKDQEMLMDVFVLDMNRKELLSKYNMSGNLLYYHYNQIARKLADMD
;
A
#
# COMPACT_ATOMS: atom_id res chain seq x y z
N MET A 1 29.67 1.43 8.57
CA MET A 1 28.29 1.94 8.41
C MET A 1 27.99 1.97 6.91
N MET A 2 27.19 1.04 6.38
CA MET A 2 26.83 1.05 4.95
C MET A 2 25.95 2.27 4.68
N ARG A 3 26.43 3.24 3.90
CA ARG A 3 25.59 4.34 3.40
C ARG A 3 24.70 3.77 2.29
N TYR A 4 23.39 3.80 2.51
CA TYR A 4 22.44 3.43 1.47
C TYR A 4 22.47 4.47 0.36
N THR A 5 22.31 4.03 -0.88
CA THR A 5 22.10 4.96 -1.99
C THR A 5 20.72 5.61 -1.84
N LYS A 6 20.55 6.84 -2.35
CA LYS A 6 19.23 7.51 -2.43
C LYS A 6 18.16 6.60 -3.08
N LYS A 7 18.59 5.77 -4.02
CA LYS A 7 17.79 4.75 -4.71
C LYS A 7 17.33 3.62 -3.78
N ASP A 8 18.19 3.13 -2.88
CA ASP A 8 17.82 2.12 -1.88
C ASP A 8 16.85 2.68 -0.83
N GLU A 9 17.02 3.94 -0.42
CA GLU A 9 16.10 4.61 0.51
C GLU A 9 14.71 4.76 -0.09
N ARG A 10 14.62 5.19 -1.35
CA ARG A 10 13.38 5.23 -2.13
C ARG A 10 12.72 3.87 -2.22
N ARG A 11 13.48 2.84 -2.64
CA ARG A 11 12.97 1.46 -2.71
C ARG A 11 12.33 1.03 -1.38
N ARG A 12 13.02 1.29 -0.27
CA ARG A 12 12.53 0.96 1.07
C ARG A 12 11.27 1.75 1.43
N ALA A 13 11.21 3.03 1.06
CA ALA A 13 10.02 3.85 1.28
C ALA A 13 8.80 3.27 0.54
N PHE A 14 8.94 2.97 -0.76
CA PHE A 14 7.86 2.38 -1.54
C PHE A 14 7.39 1.03 -0.98
N LEU A 15 8.34 0.16 -0.62
CA LEU A 15 8.01 -1.12 0.00
C LEU A 15 7.26 -0.97 1.34
N ARG A 16 7.54 0.10 2.10
CA ARG A 16 6.78 0.42 3.32
C ARG A 16 5.37 0.87 2.97
N GLU A 17 5.21 1.79 2.02
CA GLU A 17 3.88 2.28 1.62
C GLU A 17 2.99 1.17 1.07
N LEU A 18 3.53 0.27 0.22
CA LEU A 18 2.82 -0.90 -0.28
C LEU A 18 2.33 -1.80 0.87
N LYS A 19 3.22 -2.13 1.81
CA LYS A 19 2.88 -2.96 2.98
C LYS A 19 1.85 -2.30 3.90
N ASN A 20 1.87 -0.98 3.98
CA ASN A 20 0.94 -0.22 4.80
C ASN A 20 -0.43 -0.05 4.14
N TYR A 21 -0.61 -0.43 2.87
CA TYR A 21 -1.88 -0.22 2.16
C TYR A 21 -3.07 -0.88 2.87
N LYS A 22 -2.90 -2.14 3.35
CA LYS A 22 -3.93 -2.83 4.14
C LYS A 22 -4.27 -2.08 5.43
N GLY A 23 -3.25 -1.68 6.19
CA GLY A 23 -3.46 -0.92 7.44
C GLY A 23 -4.12 0.44 7.17
N ASN A 24 -3.76 1.12 6.09
CA ASN A 24 -4.40 2.36 5.66
C ASN A 24 -5.87 2.14 5.26
N LYS A 25 -6.20 1.02 4.60
CA LYS A 25 -7.58 0.64 4.28
C LYS A 25 -8.42 0.42 5.55
N GLU A 26 -7.86 -0.22 6.57
CA GLU A 26 -8.51 -0.43 7.86
C GLU A 26 -8.67 0.90 8.64
N LEU A 27 -7.63 1.73 8.68
CA LEU A 27 -7.69 3.07 9.28
C LEU A 27 -8.72 3.96 8.61
N MET A 28 -8.82 3.90 7.28
CA MET A 28 -9.83 4.64 6.53
C MET A 28 -11.25 4.25 6.97
N LYS A 29 -11.53 2.95 7.13
CA LYS A 29 -12.82 2.46 7.64
C LYS A 29 -13.09 2.96 9.06
N TYR A 30 -12.10 2.85 9.93
CA TYR A 30 -12.20 3.30 11.32
C TYR A 30 -12.52 4.79 11.44
N TYR A 31 -11.81 5.66 10.71
CA TYR A 31 -12.10 7.09 10.74
C TYR A 31 -13.46 7.41 10.13
N GLN A 32 -13.84 6.74 9.05
CA GLN A 32 -15.14 6.92 8.42
C GLN A 32 -16.28 6.53 9.38
N GLU A 33 -16.14 5.44 10.12
CA GLU A 33 -17.12 4.98 11.11
C GLU A 33 -17.35 6.01 12.22
N ILE A 34 -16.29 6.60 12.77
CA ILE A 34 -16.38 7.67 13.78
C ILE A 34 -17.06 8.93 13.23
N ILE A 35 -16.80 9.27 11.96
CA ILE A 35 -17.36 10.46 11.31
C ILE A 35 -18.85 10.27 11.01
N ASP A 36 -19.23 9.09 10.53
CA ASP A 36 -20.61 8.78 10.13
C ASP A 36 -21.50 8.49 11.35
N ASN A 37 -20.93 7.93 12.42
CA ASN A 37 -21.65 7.57 13.65
C ASN A 37 -20.92 8.09 14.90
N PRO A 38 -20.86 9.43 15.10
CA PRO A 38 -20.18 9.99 16.26
C PRO A 38 -20.95 9.65 17.55
N HIS A 39 -20.28 9.00 18.49
CA HIS A 39 -20.84 8.80 19.83
C HIS A 39 -20.83 10.12 20.60
N ASP A 40 -21.90 10.42 21.36
CA ASP A 40 -22.06 11.65 22.14
C ASP A 40 -20.92 11.94 23.14
N SER A 41 -20.13 10.93 23.49
CA SER A 41 -18.99 11.06 24.41
C SER A 41 -17.70 11.49 23.70
N ILE A 42 -17.69 11.56 22.37
CA ILE A 42 -16.52 11.93 21.58
C ILE A 42 -16.54 13.45 21.36
N PRO A 43 -15.56 14.19 21.89
CA PRO A 43 -15.49 15.63 21.66
C PRO A 43 -15.31 15.97 20.17
N GLN A 44 -15.97 17.04 19.72
CA GLN A 44 -15.94 17.48 18.30
C GLN A 44 -14.52 17.63 17.73
N VAL A 45 -13.54 18.04 18.55
CA VAL A 45 -12.14 18.17 18.13
C VAL A 45 -11.55 16.84 17.63
N TYR A 46 -11.97 15.70 18.18
CA TYR A 46 -11.54 14.39 17.72
C TYR A 46 -12.20 14.00 16.40
N ILE A 47 -13.46 14.37 16.20
CA ILE A 47 -14.16 14.16 14.91
C ILE A 47 -13.46 14.97 13.81
N GLU A 48 -13.12 16.23 14.07
CA GLU A 48 -12.35 17.05 13.13
C GLU A 48 -10.94 16.50 12.87
N ARG A 49 -10.32 15.90 13.89
CA ARG A 49 -9.04 15.20 13.71
C ARG A 49 -9.20 13.97 12.79
N CYS A 50 -10.24 13.16 13.00
CA CYS A 50 -10.55 12.00 12.15
C CYS A 50 -10.77 12.41 10.70
N LYS A 51 -11.46 13.53 10.43
CA LYS A 51 -11.63 14.06 9.06
C LYS A 51 -10.30 14.38 8.40
N LYS A 52 -9.39 15.05 9.11
CA LYS A 52 -8.05 15.38 8.60
C LYS A 52 -7.21 14.13 8.35
N ASP A 53 -7.23 13.18 9.29
CA ASP A 53 -6.49 11.93 9.15
C ASP A 53 -7.07 11.04 8.03
N LEU A 54 -8.39 11.05 7.81
CA LEU A 54 -9.05 10.39 6.68
C LEU A 54 -8.56 10.95 5.35
N ILE A 55 -8.48 12.27 5.20
CA ILE A 55 -7.93 12.91 3.98
C ILE A 55 -6.48 12.48 3.75
N ARG A 56 -5.65 12.50 4.80
CA ARG A 56 -4.24 12.08 4.72
C ARG A 56 -4.11 10.61 4.30
N VAL A 57 -4.89 9.72 4.91
CA VAL A 57 -4.87 8.28 4.61
C VAL A 57 -5.33 8.02 3.16
N LYS A 58 -6.40 8.69 2.71
CA LYS A 58 -6.84 8.63 1.30
C LYS A 58 -5.74 9.08 0.35
N GLY A 59 -5.04 10.18 0.66
CA GLY A 59 -3.89 10.66 -0.11
C GLY A 59 -2.75 9.63 -0.19
N ASN A 60 -2.40 9.00 0.93
CA ASN A 60 -1.38 7.94 0.95
C ASN A 60 -1.78 6.73 0.08
N MET A 61 -3.03 6.29 0.16
CA MET A 61 -3.53 5.17 -0.64
C MET A 61 -3.55 5.52 -2.14
N GLN A 62 -4.01 6.73 -2.48
CA GLN A 62 -4.03 7.22 -3.86
C GLN A 62 -2.62 7.28 -4.46
N TYR A 63 -1.65 7.81 -3.70
CA TYR A 63 -0.25 7.83 -4.11
C TYR A 63 0.29 6.44 -4.46
N VAL A 64 -0.03 5.42 -3.64
CA VAL A 64 0.38 4.03 -3.92
C VAL A 64 -0.24 3.53 -5.22
N LEU A 65 -1.53 3.79 -5.46
CA LEU A 65 -2.21 3.37 -6.69
C LEU A 65 -1.61 4.05 -7.93
N GLU A 66 -1.32 5.35 -7.86
CA GLU A 66 -0.68 6.10 -8.95
C GLU A 66 0.70 5.56 -9.29
N LEU A 67 1.48 5.13 -8.29
CA LEU A 67 2.77 4.48 -8.52
C LEU A 67 2.62 3.13 -9.19
N ILE A 68 1.65 2.32 -8.72
CA ILE A 68 1.37 1.01 -9.34
C ILE A 68 1.00 1.21 -10.81
N GLN A 69 0.14 2.20 -11.14
CA GLN A 69 -0.30 2.49 -12.50
C GLN A 69 0.82 2.88 -13.48
N ARG A 70 2.00 3.28 -13.00
CA ARG A 70 3.15 3.58 -13.86
C ARG A 70 3.85 2.33 -14.36
N LEU A 71 3.66 1.18 -13.71
CA LEU A 71 4.32 -0.07 -14.05
C LEU A 71 3.74 -0.72 -15.32
N PRO A 72 4.47 -1.65 -15.96
CA PRO A 72 3.87 -2.50 -16.99
C PRO A 72 2.68 -3.29 -16.44
N GLU A 73 1.64 -3.50 -17.24
CA GLU A 73 0.35 -4.10 -16.85
C GLU A 73 0.49 -5.36 -15.98
N LYS A 74 1.37 -6.29 -16.35
CA LYS A 74 1.63 -7.51 -15.59
C LYS A 74 2.17 -7.26 -14.17
N ASP A 75 3.02 -6.24 -14.02
CA ASP A 75 3.57 -5.85 -12.71
C ASP A 75 2.51 -5.10 -11.89
N GLN A 76 1.63 -4.33 -12.55
CA GLN A 76 0.48 -3.68 -11.89
C GLN A 76 -0.43 -4.75 -11.27
N GLU A 77 -0.85 -5.72 -12.07
CA GLU A 77 -1.76 -6.78 -11.66
C GLU A 77 -1.23 -7.51 -10.43
N MET A 78 0.06 -7.87 -10.44
CA MET A 78 0.69 -8.57 -9.32
C MET A 78 0.73 -7.72 -8.05
N LEU A 79 0.99 -6.41 -8.13
CA LEU A 79 0.94 -5.56 -6.94
C LEU A 79 -0.49 -5.33 -6.44
N MET A 80 -1.46 -5.20 -7.35
CA MET A 80 -2.87 -5.05 -6.98
C MET A 80 -3.38 -6.28 -6.24
N ASP A 81 -3.08 -7.48 -6.76
CA ASP A 81 -3.43 -8.75 -6.11
C ASP A 81 -2.85 -8.86 -4.71
N VAL A 82 -1.57 -8.52 -4.54
CA VAL A 82 -0.86 -8.67 -3.26
C VAL A 82 -1.31 -7.62 -2.25
N PHE A 83 -1.37 -6.33 -2.61
CA PHE A 83 -1.51 -5.24 -1.63
C PHE A 83 -2.90 -4.64 -1.56
N VAL A 84 -3.68 -4.67 -2.64
CA VAL A 84 -4.99 -4.02 -2.70
C VAL A 84 -6.11 -5.02 -2.46
N LEU A 85 -6.02 -6.18 -3.12
CA LEU A 85 -6.95 -7.30 -2.94
C LEU A 85 -6.59 -8.19 -1.75
N ASP A 86 -5.38 -8.06 -1.21
CA ASP A 86 -4.89 -8.83 -0.05
C ASP A 86 -4.97 -10.36 -0.30
N MET A 87 -4.67 -10.78 -1.54
CA MET A 87 -4.69 -12.20 -1.91
C MET A 87 -3.67 -12.97 -1.08
N ASN A 88 -4.09 -14.12 -0.57
CA ASN A 88 -3.22 -14.98 0.19
C ASN A 88 -2.24 -15.72 -0.73
N ARG A 89 -1.18 -16.28 -0.12
CA ARG A 89 -0.12 -16.98 -0.86
C ARG A 89 -0.66 -18.10 -1.76
N LYS A 90 -1.66 -18.87 -1.32
CA LYS A 90 -2.21 -19.98 -2.12
C LYS A 90 -2.87 -19.45 -3.39
N GLU A 91 -3.66 -18.38 -3.27
CA GLU A 91 -4.32 -17.72 -4.40
C GLU A 91 -3.31 -17.16 -5.39
N LEU A 92 -2.27 -16.49 -4.91
CA LEU A 92 -1.21 -15.93 -5.75
C LEU A 92 -0.45 -17.00 -6.53
N LEU A 93 -0.03 -18.08 -5.86
CA LEU A 93 0.70 -19.17 -6.52
C LEU A 93 -0.17 -19.87 -7.58
N SER A 94 -1.46 -20.03 -7.29
CA SER A 94 -2.43 -20.58 -8.24
C SER A 94 -2.65 -19.67 -9.44
N LYS A 95 -2.88 -18.37 -9.23
CA LYS A 95 -3.16 -17.40 -10.29
C LYS A 95 -1.98 -17.24 -11.25
N TYR A 96 -0.77 -17.13 -10.72
CA TYR A 96 0.43 -16.92 -11.53
C TYR A 96 1.09 -18.21 -12.03
N ASN A 97 0.65 -19.37 -11.54
CA ASN A 97 1.27 -20.67 -11.82
C ASN A 97 2.79 -20.65 -11.56
N MET A 98 3.18 -20.18 -10.38
CA MET A 98 4.58 -19.97 -10.00
C MET A 98 4.92 -20.62 -8.66
N SER A 99 6.20 -20.94 -8.44
CA SER A 99 6.71 -21.29 -7.12
C SER A 99 6.82 -20.06 -6.22
N GLY A 100 6.85 -20.28 -4.90
CA GLY A 100 7.03 -19.18 -3.94
C GLY A 100 8.31 -18.37 -4.15
N ASN A 101 9.40 -19.04 -4.54
CA ASN A 101 10.67 -18.37 -4.83
C ASN A 101 10.58 -17.48 -6.07
N LEU A 102 9.89 -17.96 -7.11
CA LEU A 102 9.72 -17.21 -8.35
C LEU A 102 8.80 -15.99 -8.12
N LEU A 103 7.71 -16.16 -7.36
CA LEU A 103 6.83 -15.06 -6.95
C LEU A 103 7.61 -13.98 -6.16
N TYR A 104 8.43 -14.41 -5.18
CA TYR A 104 9.26 -13.49 -4.39
C TYR A 104 10.32 -12.78 -5.25
N TYR A 105 10.90 -13.48 -6.22
CA TYR A 105 11.82 -12.88 -7.18
C TYR A 105 11.14 -11.79 -8.00
N HIS A 106 9.97 -12.07 -8.59
CA HIS A 106 9.20 -11.09 -9.35
C HIS A 106 8.85 -9.86 -8.50
N TYR A 107 8.38 -10.07 -7.27
CA TYR A 107 8.11 -8.98 -6.34
C TYR A 107 9.32 -8.06 -6.13
N ASN A 108 10.50 -8.62 -5.91
CA ASN A 108 11.73 -7.83 -5.76
C ASN A 108 12.12 -7.09 -7.04
N GLN A 109 11.88 -7.67 -8.21
CA GLN A 109 12.14 -6.99 -9.49
C GLN A 109 11.19 -5.80 -9.68
N ILE A 110 9.91 -5.96 -9.36
CA ILE A 110 8.94 -4.85 -9.42
C ILE A 110 9.34 -3.73 -8.46
N ALA A 111 9.73 -4.07 -7.23
CA ALA A 111 10.19 -3.09 -6.26
C ALA A 111 11.45 -2.32 -6.72
N ARG A 112 12.34 -2.97 -7.48
CA ARG A 112 13.48 -2.30 -8.12
C ARG A 112 13.01 -1.36 -9.23
N LYS A 113 12.13 -1.79 -10.13
CA LYS A 113 11.58 -0.93 -11.19
C LYS A 113 10.95 0.35 -10.62
N LEU A 114 10.15 0.23 -9.55
CA LEU A 114 9.57 1.40 -8.86
C LEU A 114 10.63 2.37 -8.32
N ALA A 115 11.77 1.86 -7.85
CA ALA A 115 12.87 2.70 -7.37
C ALA A 115 13.63 3.42 -8.50
N ASP A 116 13.43 2.98 -9.75
CA ASP A 116 14.14 3.44 -10.95
C ASP A 116 13.29 4.42 -11.78
N MET A 117 12.03 4.64 -11.41
CA MET A 117 11.06 5.46 -12.16
C MET A 117 11.21 6.98 -11.99
N ASP A 118 12.28 7.45 -11.35
CA ASP A 118 12.66 8.86 -11.12
C ASP A 118 14.18 9.03 -11.20
#